data_AF-A0AAN8FIX7-F1
#
_entry.id   AF-A0AAN8FIX7-F1
#
_cell.length_a   1.000
_cell.length_b   1.000
_cell.length_c   1.000
_cell.angle_alpha   90.00
_cell.angle_beta   90.00
_cell.angle_gamma   90.00
#
_symmetry.space_group_name_H-M   'P 1'
#
loop_
_entity.id
_entity.type
_entity.pdbx_description
1 polymer ?
#
loop_
_entity_poly.entity_id
_entity_poly.type
_entity_poly.pdbx_seq_one_letter_code
_entity_poly.pdbx_strand_id
1 'polypeptide(L)'
;MARGPKKHLKRLAAPKHWMLDKLGGVFAVRPRSGPHKLRECLPLNLFLRNRLKYALNYSEVKKIMRQRVVKVDGKIRTDHKFPAGFMDVISIERTNETFRLLYDVKGRYTVHRITAAEGQFKLCKVKALHVAKKNIPYITTNDGRTIRYPDPHIKVNDTVVIDLTSNKITDFVKFEAGNLAMVTGGRNVGRVGVIGHREKLPGAFDIIHIKDAAGHSFATRLGMRNKLWKALNGLICVYKPVDMSITSLKRQIVKRICADANEVVGMGRLPVTKIPVVEPHESTGALLVVGEQEIQDYTLHPLVSGETFRPEDIRLEEVQYMESTSSGVCVLALNEDCEKIPEVQSRSWVNNYRLEGVFGRETNKHAIKGRVTLKVDYDHVTRHRLEKLIARVQSEYRKIAFQAAEVDLQSEAAFELARKGLPRAQLAGAQIVYMCTVKHFNLPFFAVQVQCVGETDAFLRCFIHELGVSLGTTASCVRLQRSSFGPFHSNHALLEKQISLQNVIRNIELCRRIMSNQPEDQSVVSEGNTPYEEERNVIDGLDLQVDQEYDAMKPVWPRHYT
;
A
#
# COMPACT_ATOMS: atom_id res chain seq x y z
N MET A 1 -9.79 -6.77 13.59
CA MET A 1 -9.20 -5.41 13.74
C MET A 1 -10.32 -4.39 13.80
N ALA A 2 -10.28 -3.43 14.73
CA ALA A 2 -11.28 -2.36 14.79
C ALA A 2 -11.21 -1.50 13.50
N ARG A 3 -12.35 -1.43 12.79
CA ARG A 3 -12.51 -0.67 11.55
C ARG A 3 -12.80 0.81 11.87
N GLY A 4 -12.44 1.72 10.97
CA GLY A 4 -12.75 3.16 11.07
C GLY A 4 -11.59 4.08 11.49
N PRO A 5 -11.84 5.40 11.60
CA PRO A 5 -10.82 6.39 11.88
C PRO A 5 -10.24 6.21 13.29
N LYS A 6 -8.95 5.87 13.35
CA LYS A 6 -8.23 5.71 14.63
C LYS A 6 -8.22 7.04 15.39
N LYS A 7 -8.84 7.07 16.57
CA LYS A 7 -8.85 8.26 17.46
C LYS A 7 -7.56 8.43 18.28
N HIS A 8 -6.81 7.34 18.44
CA HIS A 8 -5.60 7.29 19.27
C HIS A 8 -4.33 7.19 18.42
N LEU A 9 -3.24 7.76 18.92
CA LEU A 9 -1.89 7.62 18.34
C LEU A 9 -0.97 7.08 19.44
N LYS A 10 -0.40 5.89 19.23
CA LYS A 10 0.60 5.32 20.14
C LYS A 10 1.88 6.16 20.08
N ARG A 11 2.55 6.32 21.22
CA ARG A 11 3.72 7.20 21.31
C ARG A 11 4.89 6.72 20.46
N LEU A 12 5.13 5.41 20.43
CA LEU A 12 6.16 4.80 19.57
C LEU A 12 5.92 5.04 18.06
N ALA A 13 4.65 5.20 17.66
CA ALA A 13 4.25 5.47 16.29
C ALA A 13 4.16 6.97 15.96
N ALA A 14 4.44 7.85 16.93
CA ALA A 14 4.44 9.29 16.71
C ALA A 14 5.60 9.71 15.80
N PRO A 15 5.47 10.81 15.04
CA PRO A 15 6.56 11.33 14.24
C PRO A 15 7.80 11.66 15.08
N LYS A 16 8.98 11.17 14.65
CA LYS A 16 10.24 11.29 15.39
C LYS A 16 10.65 12.75 15.61
N HIS A 17 10.32 13.65 14.68
CA HIS A 17 10.66 15.08 14.74
C HIS A 17 9.93 15.85 15.86
N TRP A 18 8.91 15.24 16.49
CA TRP A 18 8.29 15.81 17.69
C TRP A 18 9.19 15.71 18.93
N MET A 19 10.17 14.80 18.94
CA MET A 19 11.07 14.53 20.06
C MET A 19 10.29 14.17 21.34
N LEU A 20 9.35 13.23 21.21
CA LEU A 20 8.69 12.64 22.37
C LEU A 20 9.57 11.56 22.98
N ASP A 21 9.65 11.58 24.32
CA ASP A 21 10.34 10.58 25.10
C ASP A 21 9.60 9.24 25.06
N LYS A 22 10.33 8.12 25.07
CA LYS A 22 9.72 6.79 24.96
C LYS A 22 8.93 6.40 26.22
N LEU A 23 9.31 6.90 27.39
CA LEU A 23 8.82 6.43 28.70
C LEU A 23 7.72 7.29 29.33
N GLY A 24 7.50 8.54 28.91
CA GLY A 24 6.52 9.45 29.52
C GLY A 24 5.05 9.15 29.21
N GLY A 25 4.74 7.92 28.79
CA GLY A 25 3.37 7.41 28.60
C GLY A 25 3.14 6.67 27.28
N VAL A 26 2.06 5.89 27.26
CA VAL A 26 1.71 4.98 26.14
C VAL A 26 1.26 5.72 24.87
N PHE A 27 0.62 6.89 25.03
CA PHE A 27 -0.01 7.63 23.94
C PHE A 27 0.67 8.97 23.66
N ALA A 28 0.56 9.42 22.42
CA ALA A 28 0.92 10.76 21.97
C ALA A 28 -0.33 11.55 21.58
N VAL A 29 -0.19 12.87 21.49
CA VAL A 29 -1.26 13.76 21.00
C VAL A 29 -1.51 13.43 19.53
N ARG A 30 -2.65 12.82 19.20
CA ARG A 30 -3.07 12.67 17.81
C ARG A 30 -3.55 14.03 17.28
N PRO A 31 -2.93 14.60 16.22
CA PRO A 31 -3.41 15.84 15.62
C PRO A 31 -4.79 15.62 15.00
N ARG A 32 -5.60 16.69 14.95
CA ARG A 32 -6.84 16.67 14.16
C ARG A 32 -6.51 16.66 12.67
N SER A 33 -7.46 16.21 11.85
CA SER A 33 -7.44 16.43 10.40
C SER A 33 -7.72 17.91 10.14
N GLY A 34 -6.66 18.70 10.06
CA GLY A 34 -6.70 20.13 9.83
C GLY A 34 -5.90 20.52 8.58
N PRO A 35 -5.31 21.73 8.54
CA PRO A 35 -4.61 22.22 7.35
C PRO A 35 -3.39 21.37 6.95
N HIS A 36 -2.64 20.87 7.93
CA HIS A 36 -1.40 20.13 7.70
C HIS A 36 -1.53 18.64 7.95
N LYS A 37 -0.72 17.84 7.26
CA LYS A 37 -0.70 16.37 7.40
C LYS A 37 -0.12 15.96 8.76
N LEU A 38 -0.54 14.80 9.27
CA LEU A 38 -0.10 14.28 10.58
C LEU A 38 1.43 14.19 10.75
N ARG A 39 2.17 13.83 9.69
CA ARG A 39 3.64 13.72 9.71
C ARG A 39 4.35 15.03 9.37
N GLU A 40 3.62 16.05 8.92
CA GLU A 40 4.12 17.37 8.50
C GLU A 40 3.45 18.47 9.36
N CYS A 41 3.22 18.19 10.65
CA CYS A 41 2.65 19.16 11.58
C CYS A 41 3.23 19.00 12.99
N LEU A 42 3.02 19.99 13.84
CA LEU A 42 3.25 20.03 15.27
C LEU A 42 1.94 20.44 15.97
N PRO A 43 1.32 19.56 16.79
CA PRO A 43 0.14 19.93 17.57
C PRO A 43 0.42 21.09 18.53
N LEU A 44 -0.54 22.00 18.69
CA LEU A 44 -0.42 23.12 19.63
C LEU A 44 -0.14 22.68 21.08
N ASN A 45 -0.61 21.50 21.47
CA ASN A 45 -0.26 20.91 22.76
C ASN A 45 1.24 20.67 22.92
N LEU A 46 1.90 20.10 21.90
CA LEU A 46 3.35 19.89 21.94
C LEU A 46 4.12 21.20 21.82
N PHE A 47 3.59 22.17 21.08
CA PHE A 47 4.16 23.51 20.99
C PHE A 47 4.21 24.19 22.36
N LEU A 48 3.07 24.30 23.07
CA LEU A 48 3.00 24.98 24.37
C LEU A 48 3.75 24.24 25.48
N ARG A 49 3.67 22.89 25.51
CA ARG A 49 4.25 22.07 26.59
C ARG A 49 5.71 21.71 26.37
N ASN A 50 6.05 21.16 25.20
CA ASN A 50 7.38 20.59 24.96
C ASN A 50 8.38 21.60 24.37
N ARG A 51 7.92 22.61 23.63
CA ARG A 51 8.81 23.63 23.03
C ARG A 51 8.93 24.86 23.91
N LEU A 52 7.81 25.53 24.21
CA LEU A 52 7.81 26.77 25.01
C LEU A 52 7.84 26.52 26.53
N LYS A 53 7.40 25.34 26.98
CA LYS A 53 7.30 24.98 28.41
C LYS A 53 6.40 25.90 29.25
N TYR A 54 5.39 26.53 28.63
CA TYR A 54 4.38 27.33 29.34
C TYR A 54 3.36 26.48 30.11
N ALA A 55 3.24 25.21 29.74
CA ALA A 55 2.45 24.22 30.46
C ALA A 55 3.33 23.03 30.79
N LEU A 56 3.13 22.45 31.97
CA LEU A 56 3.79 21.22 32.41
C LEU A 56 3.00 19.99 31.97
N ASN A 57 1.67 20.06 32.05
CA ASN A 57 0.78 18.92 31.80
C ASN A 57 -0.29 19.20 30.73
N TYR A 58 -1.01 18.15 30.35
CA TYR A 58 -2.04 18.20 29.30
C TYR A 58 -3.24 19.07 29.71
N SER A 59 -3.55 19.12 31.00
CA SER A 59 -4.70 19.86 31.56
C SER A 59 -4.47 21.37 31.52
N GLU A 60 -3.25 21.82 31.81
CA GLU A 60 -2.83 23.22 31.71
C GLU A 60 -2.89 23.73 30.27
N VAL A 61 -2.41 22.94 29.31
CA VAL A 61 -2.57 23.27 27.88
C VAL A 61 -4.04 23.49 27.54
N LYS A 62 -4.95 22.62 28.00
CA LYS A 62 -6.40 22.82 27.76
C LYS A 62 -6.90 24.11 28.40
N LYS A 63 -6.43 24.47 29.60
CA LYS A 63 -6.81 25.72 30.27
C LYS A 63 -6.35 26.94 29.46
N ILE A 64 -5.08 26.96 29.03
CA ILE A 64 -4.52 28.03 28.18
C ILE A 64 -5.33 28.18 26.88
N MET A 65 -5.60 27.07 26.20
CA MET A 65 -6.35 27.10 24.93
C MET A 65 -7.81 27.54 25.11
N ARG A 66 -8.43 27.27 26.26
CA ARG A 66 -9.80 27.75 26.57
C ARG A 66 -9.86 29.25 26.85
N GLN A 67 -8.76 29.86 27.31
CA GLN A 67 -8.67 31.31 27.51
C GLN A 67 -8.65 32.10 26.20
N ARG A 68 -8.59 31.44 25.03
CA ARG A 68 -8.62 32.07 23.70
C ARG A 68 -7.44 33.02 23.40
N VAL A 69 -6.33 32.86 24.11
CA VAL A 69 -5.13 33.72 24.01
C VAL A 69 -4.18 33.34 22.88
N VAL A 70 -4.32 32.14 22.31
CA VAL A 70 -3.44 31.61 21.25
C VAL A 70 -4.13 31.78 19.89
N LYS A 71 -3.47 32.53 19.01
CA LYS A 71 -3.88 32.73 17.62
C LYS A 71 -2.92 31.98 16.70
N VAL A 72 -3.46 31.30 15.71
CA VAL A 72 -2.69 30.69 14.62
C VAL A 72 -3.17 31.32 13.31
N ASP A 73 -2.24 31.89 12.57
CA ASP A 73 -2.48 32.66 11.36
C ASP A 73 -3.57 33.74 11.54
N GLY A 74 -3.47 34.51 12.63
CA GLY A 74 -4.41 35.57 12.99
C GLY A 74 -5.76 35.09 13.54
N LYS A 75 -6.08 33.80 13.50
CA LYS A 75 -7.34 33.23 13.99
C LYS A 75 -7.17 32.58 15.35
N ILE A 76 -8.07 32.87 16.29
CA ILE A 76 -8.10 32.22 17.61
C ILE A 76 -8.36 30.73 17.42
N ARG A 77 -7.49 29.89 17.99
CA ARG A 77 -7.68 28.44 18.02
C ARG A 77 -7.86 27.98 19.46
N THR A 78 -8.90 27.20 19.70
CA THR A 78 -9.21 26.61 21.02
C THR A 78 -8.87 25.13 21.10
N ASP A 79 -8.68 24.45 19.97
CA ASP A 79 -8.30 23.04 19.97
C ASP A 79 -6.79 22.88 20.19
N HIS A 80 -6.41 22.39 21.37
CA HIS A 80 -5.06 21.94 21.68
C HIS A 80 -4.47 20.88 20.72
N LYS A 81 -5.29 20.13 19.97
CA LYS A 81 -4.85 19.14 18.97
C LYS A 81 -4.76 19.71 17.55
N PHE A 82 -4.92 21.03 17.39
CA PHE A 82 -4.81 21.69 16.09
C PHE A 82 -3.41 21.46 15.49
N PRO A 83 -3.32 20.99 14.22
CA PRO A 83 -2.04 20.73 13.57
C PRO A 83 -1.48 22.03 12.98
N ALA A 84 -0.58 22.70 13.72
CA ALA A 84 0.19 23.80 13.15
C ALA A 84 1.37 23.23 12.36
N GLY A 85 1.68 23.78 11.19
CA GLY A 85 2.68 23.23 10.28
C GLY A 85 3.72 24.22 9.82
N PHE A 86 4.37 23.91 8.70
CA PHE A 86 5.44 24.72 8.14
C PHE A 86 4.92 26.09 7.67
N MET A 87 5.66 27.16 8.02
CA MET A 87 5.33 28.58 7.77
C MET A 87 4.12 29.14 8.53
N ASP A 88 3.47 28.37 9.41
CA ASP A 88 2.39 28.90 10.24
C ASP A 88 2.92 29.94 11.22
N VAL A 89 2.14 31.02 11.41
CA VAL A 89 2.43 32.06 12.40
C VAL A 89 1.58 31.83 13.64
N ILE A 90 2.21 31.72 14.80
CA ILE A 90 1.53 31.54 16.09
C ILE A 90 1.79 32.79 16.94
N SER A 91 0.73 33.49 17.34
CA SER A 91 0.81 34.67 18.21
C SER A 91 0.13 34.42 19.55
N ILE A 92 0.75 34.91 20.62
CA ILE A 92 0.24 34.82 21.99
C ILE A 92 0.09 36.25 22.51
N GLU A 93 -1.16 36.68 22.69
CA GLU A 93 -1.47 38.08 23.02
C GLU A 93 -0.97 38.49 24.40
N ARG A 94 -1.06 37.59 25.39
CA ARG A 94 -0.66 37.91 26.77
C ARG A 94 0.83 38.19 26.93
N THR A 95 1.66 37.51 26.14
CA THR A 95 3.12 37.67 26.19
C THR A 95 3.64 38.57 25.07
N ASN A 96 2.76 39.02 24.15
CA ASN A 96 3.12 39.73 22.93
C ASN A 96 4.22 39.04 22.12
N GLU A 97 4.31 37.70 22.19
CA GLU A 97 5.28 36.92 21.42
C GLU A 97 4.65 36.37 20.14
N THR A 98 5.34 36.53 19.02
CA THR A 98 4.99 35.99 17.71
C THR A 98 6.04 35.00 17.24
N PHE A 99 5.59 33.84 16.77
CA PHE A 99 6.45 32.74 16.35
C PHE A 99 6.11 32.28 14.94
N ARG A 100 7.12 31.84 14.20
CA ARG A 100 6.96 31.14 12.93
C ARG A 100 7.53 29.73 13.03
N LEU A 101 6.75 28.76 12.57
CA LEU A 101 7.18 27.36 12.56
C LEU A 101 8.04 27.07 11.32
N LEU A 102 9.33 26.81 11.57
CA LEU A 102 10.31 26.47 10.54
C LEU A 102 10.91 25.09 10.81
N TYR A 103 11.65 24.59 9.83
CA TYR A 103 12.47 23.39 10.02
C TYR A 103 13.90 23.78 10.38
N ASP A 104 14.48 23.06 11.32
CA ASP A 104 15.91 22.98 11.55
C ASP A 104 16.60 22.16 10.47
N VAL A 105 17.92 22.33 10.30
CA VAL A 105 18.78 21.53 9.41
C VAL A 105 18.73 20.02 9.76
N LYS A 106 18.35 19.68 11.01
CA LYS A 106 18.11 18.31 11.46
C LYS A 106 16.70 17.77 11.12
N GLY A 107 15.88 18.52 10.40
CA GLY A 107 14.52 18.12 10.02
C GLY A 107 13.49 18.19 11.16
N ARG A 108 13.71 19.05 12.14
CA ARG A 108 12.84 19.21 13.33
C ARG A 108 12.09 20.54 13.27
N TYR A 109 10.90 20.62 13.85
CA TYR A 109 10.24 21.93 13.99
C TYR A 109 10.95 22.78 15.03
N THR A 110 11.43 23.94 14.59
CA THR A 110 11.95 25.02 15.40
C THR A 110 10.89 26.11 15.53
N VAL A 111 10.87 26.71 16.71
CA VAL A 111 9.98 27.83 17.03
C VAL A 111 10.81 29.09 16.88
N HIS A 112 10.74 29.72 15.71
CA HIS A 112 11.49 30.92 15.42
C HIS A 112 10.71 32.14 15.91
N ARG A 113 11.30 32.95 16.80
CA ARG A 113 10.70 34.20 17.25
C ARG A 113 10.80 35.24 16.12
N ILE A 114 9.69 35.87 15.80
CA ILE A 114 9.60 36.89 14.74
C ILE A 114 9.00 38.17 15.30
N THR A 115 9.12 39.27 14.55
CA THR A 115 8.47 40.54 14.90
C THR A 115 6.98 40.54 14.53
N ALA A 116 6.20 41.43 15.14
CA ALA A 116 4.77 41.54 14.86
C ALA A 116 4.47 41.92 13.40
N ALA A 117 5.34 42.74 12.78
CA ALA A 117 5.21 43.12 11.36
C ALA A 117 5.41 41.92 10.43
N GLU A 118 6.44 41.10 10.67
CA GLU A 118 6.67 39.87 9.91
C GLU A 118 5.54 38.85 10.11
N GLY A 119 4.90 38.87 11.28
CA GLY A 119 3.76 38.03 11.63
C GLY A 119 2.46 38.37 10.92
N GLN A 120 2.38 39.47 10.17
CA GLN A 120 1.18 39.84 9.39
C GLN A 120 1.06 39.06 8.09
N PHE A 121 2.17 38.58 7.52
CA PHE A 121 2.16 37.82 6.28
C PHE A 121 2.69 36.39 6.46
N LYS A 122 2.41 35.54 5.48
CA LYS A 122 2.81 34.14 5.44
C LYS A 122 3.11 33.69 4.01
N LEU A 123 4.12 32.86 3.85
CA LEU A 123 4.40 32.20 2.57
C LEU A 123 3.65 30.87 2.48
N CYS A 124 2.97 30.68 1.36
CA CYS A 124 2.24 29.46 1.05
C CYS A 124 2.64 28.94 -0.32
N LYS A 125 3.03 27.66 -0.40
CA LYS A 125 3.32 27.01 -1.68
C LYS A 125 2.03 26.60 -2.37
N VAL A 126 1.90 26.87 -3.67
CA VAL A 126 0.80 26.42 -4.52
C VAL A 126 0.95 24.93 -4.82
N LYS A 127 -0.03 24.12 -4.40
CA LYS A 127 -0.06 22.67 -4.63
C LYS A 127 -0.75 22.32 -5.95
N ALA A 128 -1.86 22.97 -6.24
CA ALA A 128 -2.62 22.72 -7.46
C ALA A 128 -3.44 23.95 -7.84
N LEU A 129 -3.64 24.12 -9.14
CA LEU A 129 -4.50 25.13 -9.74
C LEU A 129 -5.70 24.40 -10.36
N HIS A 130 -6.90 24.87 -10.05
CA HIS A 130 -8.16 24.28 -10.50
C HIS A 130 -9.13 25.37 -10.94
N VAL A 131 -10.17 24.96 -11.67
CA VAL A 131 -11.27 25.83 -12.08
C VAL A 131 -12.55 25.31 -11.44
N ALA A 132 -13.21 26.16 -10.65
CA ALA A 132 -14.49 25.84 -10.02
C ALA A 132 -15.66 26.02 -10.98
N LYS A 133 -16.85 25.62 -10.53
CA LYS A 133 -18.12 25.95 -11.21
C LYS A 133 -18.18 27.45 -11.52
N LYS A 134 -18.77 27.80 -12.67
CA LYS A 134 -18.78 29.17 -13.24
C LYS A 134 -17.40 29.67 -13.71
N ASN A 135 -16.51 28.76 -14.10
CA ASN A 135 -15.18 29.10 -14.63
C ASN A 135 -14.32 29.99 -13.71
N ILE A 136 -14.47 29.82 -12.39
CA ILE A 136 -13.70 30.62 -11.41
C ILE A 136 -12.37 29.91 -11.12
N PRO A 137 -11.21 30.47 -11.52
CA PRO A 137 -9.92 29.88 -11.20
C PRO A 137 -9.64 30.01 -9.69
N TYR A 138 -9.10 28.95 -9.11
CA TYR A 138 -8.64 28.94 -7.73
C TYR A 138 -7.38 28.09 -7.55
N ILE A 139 -6.53 28.53 -6.63
CA ILE A 139 -5.36 27.76 -6.20
C ILE A 139 -5.62 27.12 -4.84
N THR A 140 -5.01 25.95 -4.65
CA THR A 140 -4.93 25.26 -3.36
C THR A 140 -3.52 25.35 -2.84
N THR A 141 -3.36 25.76 -1.59
CA THR A 141 -2.03 25.92 -0.97
C THR A 141 -1.63 24.71 -0.13
N ASN A 142 -0.36 24.67 0.28
CA ASN A 142 0.17 23.64 1.15
C ASN A 142 -0.57 23.53 2.50
N ASP A 143 -1.00 24.67 3.05
CA ASP A 143 -1.80 24.87 4.26
C ASP A 143 -3.30 24.55 4.07
N GLY A 144 -3.69 24.03 2.90
CA GLY A 144 -5.09 23.66 2.63
C GLY A 144 -6.04 24.83 2.42
N ARG A 145 -5.52 26.06 2.27
CA ARG A 145 -6.34 27.23 1.90
C ARG A 145 -6.69 27.18 0.43
N THR A 146 -7.85 27.73 0.10
CA THR A 146 -8.30 27.93 -1.27
C THR A 146 -8.42 29.42 -1.54
N ILE A 147 -7.68 29.93 -2.52
CA ILE A 147 -7.70 31.34 -2.91
C ILE A 147 -8.26 31.42 -4.31
N ARG A 148 -9.32 32.21 -4.48
CA ARG A 148 -10.01 32.42 -5.76
C ARG A 148 -9.43 33.63 -6.47
N TYR A 149 -9.54 33.63 -7.79
CA TYR A 149 -9.03 34.70 -8.65
C TYR A 149 -7.52 34.96 -8.46
N PRO A 150 -6.67 33.93 -8.53
CA PRO A 150 -5.22 34.13 -8.56
C PRO A 150 -4.81 34.85 -9.85
N ASP A 151 -3.67 35.55 -9.81
CA ASP A 151 -3.03 36.08 -11.01
C ASP A 151 -2.73 34.93 -12.00
N PRO A 152 -3.03 35.07 -13.30
CA PRO A 152 -2.76 34.06 -14.32
C PRO A 152 -1.30 33.58 -14.40
N HIS A 153 -0.33 34.39 -13.95
CA HIS A 153 1.09 34.04 -13.96
C HIS A 153 1.49 33.03 -12.88
N ILE A 154 0.63 32.80 -11.87
CA ILE A 154 0.91 31.89 -10.75
C ILE A 154 0.73 30.44 -11.21
N LYS A 155 1.81 29.66 -11.15
CA LYS A 155 1.84 28.25 -11.55
C LYS A 155 1.98 27.30 -10.36
N VAL A 156 1.80 26.02 -10.63
CA VAL A 156 2.00 24.95 -9.63
C VAL A 156 3.46 24.92 -9.19
N ASN A 157 3.68 24.83 -7.88
CA ASN A 157 4.96 24.93 -7.16
C ASN A 157 5.48 26.34 -6.86
N ASP A 158 4.86 27.39 -7.38
CA ASP A 158 5.19 28.76 -6.99
C ASP A 158 4.79 29.01 -5.54
N THR A 159 5.38 30.05 -4.95
CA THR A 159 5.10 30.45 -3.57
C THR A 159 4.37 31.79 -3.58
N VAL A 160 3.20 31.84 -2.95
CA VAL A 160 2.43 33.07 -2.80
C VAL A 160 2.65 33.66 -1.41
N VAL A 161 2.82 34.97 -1.34
CA VAL A 161 2.82 35.75 -0.11
C VAL A 161 1.38 36.14 0.19
N ILE A 162 0.90 35.73 1.35
CA ILE A 162 -0.48 35.96 1.80
C ILE A 162 -0.44 36.89 2.99
N ASP A 163 -1.20 37.97 2.93
CA ASP A 163 -1.54 38.76 4.12
C ASP A 163 -2.60 38.01 4.94
N LEU A 164 -2.30 37.75 6.21
CA LEU A 164 -3.17 36.98 7.10
C LEU A 164 -4.44 37.75 7.49
N THR A 165 -4.39 39.08 7.42
CA THR A 165 -5.49 39.97 7.77
C THR A 165 -6.56 39.95 6.68
N SER A 166 -6.16 40.25 5.44
CA SER A 166 -7.06 40.25 4.29
C SER A 166 -7.29 38.85 3.67
N ASN A 167 -6.40 37.89 3.94
CA ASN A 167 -6.32 36.59 3.27
C ASN A 167 -6.19 36.68 1.73
N LYS A 168 -5.69 37.80 1.22
CA LYS A 168 -5.39 38.01 -0.21
C LYS A 168 -3.91 37.79 -0.48
N ILE A 169 -3.60 37.52 -1.75
CA ILE A 169 -2.22 37.41 -2.24
C ILE A 169 -1.69 38.84 -2.37
N THR A 170 -0.54 39.12 -1.75
CA THR A 170 0.15 40.40 -1.89
C THR A 170 1.20 40.34 -3.00
N ASP A 171 1.95 39.24 -3.05
CA ASP A 171 3.03 39.03 -4.00
C ASP A 171 3.22 37.52 -4.26
N PHE A 172 3.96 37.13 -5.29
CA PHE A 172 4.29 35.75 -5.59
C PHE A 172 5.70 35.58 -6.13
N VAL A 173 6.33 34.47 -5.76
CA VAL A 173 7.69 34.09 -6.16
C VAL A 173 7.60 32.83 -7.03
N LYS A 174 8.14 32.93 -8.25
CA LYS A 174 8.17 31.82 -9.21
C LYS A 174 9.16 30.73 -8.80
N PHE A 175 8.82 29.50 -9.14
CA PHE A 175 9.68 28.35 -8.93
C PHE A 175 10.65 28.13 -10.10
N GLU A 176 11.70 28.96 -10.16
CA GLU A 176 12.70 29.00 -11.23
C GLU A 176 14.14 28.96 -10.67
N ALA A 177 15.10 28.68 -11.55
CA ALA A 177 16.53 28.71 -11.22
C ALA A 177 16.96 30.11 -10.75
N GLY A 178 17.86 30.18 -9.78
CA GLY A 178 18.33 31.43 -9.17
C GLY A 178 17.53 31.87 -7.94
N ASN A 179 16.34 31.29 -7.70
CA ASN A 179 15.55 31.63 -6.52
C ASN A 179 15.92 30.81 -5.28
N LEU A 180 15.73 31.40 -4.10
CA LEU A 180 15.98 30.74 -2.83
C LEU A 180 14.86 29.73 -2.51
N ALA A 181 15.24 28.52 -2.10
CA ALA A 181 14.31 27.48 -1.69
C ALA A 181 14.74 26.81 -0.39
N MET A 182 13.74 26.42 0.40
CA MET A 182 13.93 25.58 1.59
C MET A 182 13.34 24.21 1.37
N VAL A 183 14.08 23.18 1.75
CA VAL A 183 13.63 21.79 1.64
C VAL A 183 12.69 21.46 2.81
N THR A 184 11.48 20.97 2.49
CA THR A 184 10.44 20.67 3.47
C THR A 184 10.25 19.19 3.78
N GLY A 185 10.85 18.29 2.99
CA GLY A 185 10.75 16.83 3.13
C GLY A 185 12.03 16.08 2.74
N GLY A 186 12.18 14.84 3.20
CA GLY A 186 13.33 13.97 2.89
C GLY A 186 14.47 14.08 3.90
N ARG A 187 15.71 13.81 3.47
CA ARG A 187 16.91 13.87 4.34
C ARG A 187 17.48 15.28 4.46
N ASN A 188 17.35 16.08 3.41
CA ASN A 188 17.88 17.45 3.35
C ASN A 188 16.92 18.48 3.96
N VAL A 189 15.95 18.07 4.79
CA VAL A 189 14.92 18.95 5.37
C VAL A 189 15.56 20.08 6.17
N GLY A 190 15.03 21.29 6.01
CA GLY A 190 15.48 22.49 6.71
C GLY A 190 16.77 23.09 6.17
N ARG A 191 17.40 22.48 5.16
CA ARG A 191 18.44 23.15 4.38
C ARG A 191 17.82 24.19 3.45
N VAL A 192 18.49 25.32 3.33
CA VAL A 192 18.14 26.44 2.46
C VAL A 192 19.21 26.54 1.39
N GLY A 193 18.85 26.95 0.18
CA GLY A 193 19.84 27.22 -0.85
C GLY A 193 19.20 27.78 -2.12
N VAL A 194 20.05 28.20 -3.04
CA VAL A 194 19.65 28.72 -4.34
C VAL A 194 19.37 27.54 -5.27
N ILE A 195 18.23 27.57 -5.96
CA ILE A 195 17.89 26.59 -7.00
C ILE A 195 18.88 26.76 -8.14
N GLY A 196 19.67 25.72 -8.42
CA GLY A 196 20.55 25.65 -9.58
C GLY A 196 19.76 25.18 -10.81
N HIS A 197 20.03 23.96 -11.26
CA HIS A 197 19.35 23.38 -12.41
C HIS A 197 18.15 22.51 -11.99
N ARG A 198 17.06 22.57 -12.78
CA ARG A 198 15.90 21.68 -12.67
C ARG A 198 15.94 20.68 -13.83
N GLU A 199 16.18 19.43 -13.50
CA GLU A 199 16.11 18.33 -14.45
C GLU A 199 14.65 17.88 -14.59
N LYS A 200 14.04 18.14 -15.74
CA LYS A 200 12.69 17.70 -16.06
C LYS A 200 12.75 16.31 -16.66
N LEU A 201 12.17 15.35 -15.97
CA LEU A 201 12.10 13.97 -16.44
C LEU A 201 10.65 13.65 -16.81
N PRO A 202 10.28 13.64 -18.11
CA PRO A 202 8.92 13.28 -18.52
C PRO A 202 8.61 11.87 -18.01
N GLY A 203 7.41 11.67 -17.44
CA GLY A 203 7.06 10.38 -16.84
C GLY A 203 7.69 10.09 -15.47
N ALA A 204 8.71 10.81 -15.01
CA ALA A 204 9.27 10.73 -13.65
C ALA A 204 9.06 12.03 -12.85
N PHE A 205 9.77 12.24 -11.74
CA PHE A 205 9.66 13.49 -10.98
C PHE A 205 10.91 14.31 -11.16
N ASP A 206 10.70 15.60 -11.34
CA ASP A 206 11.78 16.54 -11.55
C ASP A 206 12.78 16.52 -10.39
N ILE A 207 14.06 16.50 -10.73
CA ILE A 207 15.13 16.62 -9.74
C ILE A 207 15.56 18.07 -9.71
N ILE A 208 15.65 18.63 -8.51
CA ILE A 208 16.06 20.01 -8.30
C ILE A 208 17.41 19.99 -7.60
N HIS A 209 18.42 20.53 -8.26
CA HIS A 209 19.73 20.76 -7.67
C HIS A 209 19.71 22.09 -6.92
N ILE A 210 20.11 22.07 -5.66
CA ILE A 210 20.14 23.24 -4.78
C ILE A 210 21.57 23.42 -4.28
N LYS A 211 22.06 24.66 -4.29
CA LYS A 211 23.37 25.04 -3.76
C LYS A 211 23.19 25.92 -2.53
N ASP A 212 23.74 25.50 -1.40
CA ASP A 212 23.71 26.26 -0.15
C ASP A 212 24.68 27.47 -0.22
N ALA A 213 24.55 28.42 0.72
CA ALA A 213 25.44 29.56 0.83
C ALA A 213 26.91 29.15 1.06
N ALA A 214 27.13 28.02 1.73
CA ALA A 214 28.45 27.42 1.94
C ALA A 214 29.02 26.68 0.70
N GLY A 215 28.32 26.72 -0.44
CA GLY A 215 28.76 26.08 -1.68
C GLY A 215 28.40 24.60 -1.84
N HIS A 216 27.91 23.94 -0.78
CA HIS A 216 27.46 22.55 -0.85
C HIS A 216 26.27 22.37 -1.78
N SER A 217 26.42 21.47 -2.75
CA SER A 217 25.35 21.14 -3.70
C SER A 217 24.65 19.85 -3.29
N PHE A 218 23.32 19.87 -3.24
CA PHE A 218 22.51 18.69 -2.95
C PHE A 218 21.27 18.65 -3.83
N ALA A 219 20.87 17.45 -4.22
CA ALA A 219 19.67 17.24 -5.03
C ALA A 219 18.49 16.89 -4.14
N THR A 220 17.31 17.39 -4.50
CA THR A 220 16.05 16.93 -3.93
C THR A 220 15.08 16.54 -5.03
N ARG A 221 14.38 15.42 -4.81
CA ARG A 221 13.36 14.94 -5.74
C ARG A 221 12.09 15.75 -5.56
N LEU A 222 11.43 16.10 -6.66
CA LEU A 222 10.02 16.40 -6.67
C LEU A 222 9.18 15.11 -6.47
N GLY A 223 9.60 14.11 -5.67
CA GLY A 223 8.71 13.01 -5.25
C GLY A 223 8.78 11.66 -5.97
N MET A 224 9.92 11.21 -6.54
CA MET A 224 10.09 9.88 -7.20
C MET A 224 9.55 8.66 -6.47
N ARG A 225 9.62 8.68 -5.14
CA ARG A 225 9.00 7.63 -4.32
C ARG A 225 7.55 7.38 -4.71
N ASN A 226 6.79 8.42 -5.06
CA ASN A 226 5.34 8.34 -5.26
C ASN A 226 4.92 7.69 -6.59
N LYS A 227 5.76 7.59 -7.64
CA LYS A 227 5.33 6.98 -8.93
C LYS A 227 5.52 5.47 -8.92
N LEU A 228 6.71 4.99 -8.57
CA LEU A 228 6.93 3.56 -8.37
C LEU A 228 6.04 3.02 -7.25
N TRP A 229 5.88 3.79 -6.16
CA TRP A 229 4.93 3.45 -5.10
C TRP A 229 3.47 3.40 -5.59
N LYS A 230 3.03 4.33 -6.44
CA LYS A 230 1.69 4.28 -7.05
C LYS A 230 1.53 3.11 -8.00
N ALA A 231 2.55 2.77 -8.79
CA ALA A 231 2.53 1.63 -9.70
C ALA A 231 2.44 0.30 -8.95
N LEU A 232 3.05 0.22 -7.77
CA LEU A 232 2.96 -0.93 -6.89
C LEU A 232 1.60 -1.06 -6.18
N ASN A 233 0.72 -0.07 -6.21
CA ASN A 233 -0.61 -0.19 -5.60
C ASN A 233 -1.55 -0.99 -6.52
N GLY A 234 -1.98 -2.17 -6.07
CA GLY A 234 -2.79 -3.07 -6.89
C GLY A 234 -3.10 -4.43 -6.29
N LEU A 235 -3.91 -5.21 -7.00
CA LEU A 235 -4.02 -6.65 -6.83
C LEU A 235 -2.99 -7.36 -7.70
N ILE A 236 -2.34 -8.37 -7.18
CA ILE A 236 -1.39 -9.23 -7.88
C ILE A 236 -1.87 -10.68 -7.79
N CYS A 237 -1.83 -11.39 -8.92
CA CYS A 237 -2.13 -12.80 -9.03
C CYS A 237 -0.83 -13.61 -9.06
N VAL A 238 -0.65 -14.50 -8.09
CA VAL A 238 0.58 -15.30 -7.92
C VAL A 238 0.22 -16.77 -7.72
N TYR A 239 1.02 -17.67 -8.28
CA TYR A 239 0.86 -19.10 -8.05
C TYR A 239 1.68 -19.52 -6.84
N LYS A 240 1.02 -20.06 -5.81
CA LYS A 240 1.69 -20.59 -4.62
C LYS A 240 2.03 -22.07 -4.82
N PRO A 241 3.29 -22.49 -4.67
CA PRO A 241 3.68 -23.89 -4.72
C PRO A 241 3.24 -24.67 -3.47
N VAL A 242 3.23 -26.00 -3.60
CA VAL A 242 3.01 -26.93 -2.47
C VAL A 242 4.14 -26.75 -1.46
N ASP A 243 3.83 -26.91 -0.17
CA ASP A 243 4.78 -26.88 0.96
C ASP A 243 5.45 -25.53 1.28
N MET A 244 5.17 -24.50 0.51
CA MET A 244 5.53 -23.13 0.87
C MET A 244 4.43 -22.53 1.74
N SER A 245 4.76 -21.78 2.81
CA SER A 245 3.75 -20.99 3.54
C SER A 245 3.45 -19.69 2.81
N ILE A 246 2.21 -19.18 2.92
CA ILE A 246 1.84 -17.89 2.30
C ILE A 246 2.69 -16.74 2.84
N THR A 247 3.09 -16.81 4.12
CA THR A 247 4.01 -15.86 4.75
C THR A 247 5.39 -15.90 4.13
N SER A 248 5.91 -17.08 3.78
CA SER A 248 7.19 -17.23 3.09
C SER A 248 7.12 -16.66 1.68
N LEU A 249 6.06 -16.98 0.93
CA LEU A 249 5.83 -16.46 -0.41
C LEU A 249 5.77 -14.92 -0.41
N LYS A 250 5.01 -14.33 0.51
CA LYS A 250 4.95 -12.87 0.68
C LYS A 250 6.31 -12.25 0.96
N ARG A 251 7.09 -12.85 1.86
CA ARG A 251 8.43 -12.37 2.19
C ARG A 251 9.36 -12.40 0.97
N GLN A 252 9.26 -13.45 0.15
CA GLN A 252 10.03 -13.58 -1.08
C GLN A 252 9.64 -12.54 -2.12
N ILE A 253 8.33 -12.33 -2.34
CA ILE A 253 7.81 -11.28 -3.24
C ILE A 253 8.31 -9.91 -2.78
N VAL A 254 8.13 -9.57 -1.51
CA VAL A 254 8.56 -8.28 -0.96
C VAL A 254 10.07 -8.10 -1.09
N LYS A 255 10.86 -9.12 -0.74
CA LYS A 255 12.33 -9.07 -0.87
C LYS A 255 12.75 -8.81 -2.31
N ARG A 256 12.11 -9.48 -3.28
CA ARG A 256 12.43 -9.34 -4.70
C ARG A 256 12.04 -7.98 -5.25
N ILE A 257 10.83 -7.49 -4.91
CA ILE A 257 10.39 -6.14 -5.26
C ILE A 257 11.35 -5.08 -4.68
N CYS A 258 11.78 -5.22 -3.42
CA CYS A 258 12.74 -4.30 -2.82
C CYS A 258 14.10 -4.31 -3.54
N ALA A 259 14.65 -5.50 -3.79
CA ALA A 259 15.93 -5.64 -4.48
C ALA A 259 15.90 -4.99 -5.88
N ASP A 260 14.92 -5.36 -6.69
CA ASP A 260 14.75 -4.85 -8.05
C ASP A 260 14.44 -3.33 -8.05
N ALA A 261 13.64 -2.84 -7.10
CA ALA A 261 13.34 -1.42 -6.99
C ALA A 261 14.56 -0.59 -6.56
N ASN A 262 15.42 -1.15 -5.70
CA ASN A 262 16.67 -0.52 -5.31
C ASN A 262 17.69 -0.50 -6.45
N GLU A 263 17.71 -1.55 -7.29
CA GLU A 263 18.51 -1.62 -8.51
C GLU A 263 18.08 -0.57 -9.54
N VAL A 264 16.78 -0.47 -9.82
CA VAL A 264 16.21 0.54 -10.75
C VAL A 264 16.45 1.97 -10.26
N VAL A 265 16.39 2.19 -8.94
CA VAL A 265 16.73 3.50 -8.37
C VAL A 265 18.23 3.80 -8.50
N GLY A 266 19.06 2.75 -8.49
CA GLY A 266 20.52 2.82 -8.57
C GLY A 266 21.17 3.50 -7.38
N MET A 267 22.49 3.35 -7.28
CA MET A 267 23.31 4.26 -6.49
C MET A 267 23.71 5.43 -7.41
N GLY A 268 23.15 6.61 -7.18
CA GLY A 268 23.70 7.83 -7.80
C GLY A 268 25.17 7.99 -7.41
N ARG A 269 26.02 8.60 -8.27
CA ARG A 269 27.43 8.89 -7.93
C ARG A 269 27.51 9.47 -6.52
N LEU A 270 28.36 8.89 -5.67
CA LEU A 270 28.57 9.39 -4.32
C LEU A 270 28.97 10.87 -4.43
N PRO A 271 28.24 11.77 -3.75
CA PRO A 271 28.57 13.18 -3.81
C PRO A 271 29.99 13.37 -3.29
N VAL A 272 30.76 14.23 -3.93
CA VAL A 272 32.12 14.53 -3.51
C VAL A 272 32.05 15.77 -2.64
N THR A 273 32.58 15.67 -1.42
CA THR A 273 32.74 16.80 -0.50
C THR A 273 34.16 17.32 -0.62
N LYS A 274 34.30 18.62 -0.87
CA LYS A 274 35.60 19.29 -0.86
C LYS A 274 35.94 19.65 0.57
N ILE A 275 37.07 19.17 1.07
CA ILE A 275 37.58 19.49 2.40
C ILE A 275 38.81 20.38 2.22
N PRO A 276 38.89 21.53 2.92
CA PRO A 276 40.09 22.36 2.87
C PRO A 276 41.29 21.60 3.49
N VAL A 277 42.39 21.53 2.75
CA VAL A 277 43.69 21.04 3.23
C VAL A 277 44.35 22.18 3.98
N VAL A 278 44.67 21.95 5.25
CA VAL A 278 45.17 22.99 6.15
C VAL A 278 46.58 22.66 6.57
N GLU A 279 47.53 23.55 6.28
CA GLU A 279 48.93 23.43 6.66
C GLU A 279 49.35 24.62 7.52
N PRO A 280 50.26 24.44 8.49
CA PRO A 280 50.75 25.53 9.33
C PRO A 280 51.67 26.46 8.54
N HIS A 281 51.45 27.77 8.68
CA HIS A 281 52.30 28.80 8.07
C HIS A 281 53.72 28.77 8.67
N GLU A 282 54.74 28.78 7.81
CA GLU A 282 56.15 28.48 8.17
C GLU A 282 56.74 29.39 9.26
N SER A 283 56.29 30.65 9.36
CA SER A 283 56.85 31.63 10.31
C SER A 283 55.99 31.93 11.53
N THR A 284 54.68 31.73 11.44
CA THR A 284 53.72 32.13 12.49
C THR A 284 52.98 30.96 13.13
N GLY A 285 53.07 29.75 12.55
CA GLY A 285 52.36 28.56 13.02
C GLY A 285 50.84 28.60 12.85
N ALA A 286 50.29 29.66 12.27
CA ALA A 286 48.86 29.81 12.02
C ALA A 286 48.41 28.89 10.88
N LEU A 287 47.28 28.20 11.06
CA LEU A 287 46.72 27.26 10.10
C LEU A 287 46.18 27.98 8.87
N LEU A 288 46.76 27.75 7.70
CA LEU A 288 46.34 28.29 6.41
C LEU A 288 45.74 27.19 5.54
N VAL A 289 44.67 27.52 4.81
CA VAL A 289 44.07 26.62 3.82
C VAL A 289 44.89 26.72 2.54
N VAL A 290 45.62 25.66 2.20
CA VAL A 290 46.55 25.61 1.05
C VAL A 290 45.88 25.04 -0.20
N GLY A 291 44.75 24.34 -0.06
CA GLY A 291 43.97 23.83 -1.17
C GLY A 291 42.68 23.12 -0.74
N GLU A 292 41.99 22.51 -1.70
CA GLU A 292 40.79 21.70 -1.45
C GLU A 292 41.04 20.25 -1.91
N GLN A 293 40.84 19.29 -1.01
CA GLN A 293 40.85 17.87 -1.32
C GLN A 293 39.43 17.35 -1.51
N GLU A 294 39.21 16.64 -2.61
CA GLU A 294 37.93 16.01 -2.91
C GLU A 294 37.82 14.64 -2.24
N ILE A 295 36.94 14.51 -1.25
CA ILE A 295 36.65 13.26 -0.54
C ILE A 295 35.22 12.80 -0.86
N GLN A 296 35.03 11.51 -1.09
CA GLN A 296 33.70 10.95 -1.33
C GLN A 296 32.85 11.00 -0.05
N ASP A 297 31.62 11.52 -0.17
CA ASP A 297 30.65 11.60 0.92
C ASP A 297 29.79 10.33 0.97
N TYR A 298 30.14 9.46 1.91
CA TYR A 298 29.43 8.21 2.18
C TYR A 298 28.16 8.39 3.02
N THR A 299 27.79 9.63 3.40
CA THR A 299 26.63 9.90 4.26
C THR A 299 25.34 9.31 3.69
N LEU A 300 25.16 9.36 2.37
CA LEU A 300 24.01 8.81 1.63
C LEU A 300 24.20 7.36 1.15
N HIS A 301 25.34 6.74 1.46
CA HIS A 301 25.63 5.38 1.04
C HIS A 301 24.62 4.39 1.65
N PRO A 302 24.13 3.39 0.91
CA PRO A 302 23.17 2.38 1.41
C PRO A 302 23.66 1.66 2.68
N LEU A 303 24.97 1.45 2.84
CA LEU A 303 25.55 0.88 4.06
C LEU A 303 25.37 1.77 5.31
N VAL A 304 25.17 3.08 5.14
CA VAL A 304 25.01 4.05 6.23
C VAL A 304 23.54 4.40 6.45
N SER A 305 22.79 4.70 5.38
CA SER A 305 21.38 5.09 5.49
C SER A 305 20.36 4.00 5.24
N GLY A 306 20.80 2.79 4.89
CA GLY A 306 19.95 1.72 4.37
C GLY A 306 19.46 1.99 2.94
N GLU A 307 18.94 0.94 2.31
CA GLU A 307 18.44 1.02 0.94
C GLU A 307 17.15 1.86 0.83
N THR A 308 16.83 2.29 -0.41
CA THR A 308 15.72 3.22 -0.69
C THR A 308 14.34 2.59 -0.44
N PHE A 309 14.20 1.31 -0.80
CA PHE A 309 13.04 0.47 -0.53
C PHE A 309 13.43 -0.58 0.49
N ARG A 310 12.68 -0.65 1.59
CA ARG A 310 12.87 -1.68 2.59
C ARG A 310 11.67 -2.61 2.65
N PRO A 311 11.87 -3.87 3.07
CA PRO A 311 10.76 -4.80 3.23
C PRO A 311 9.65 -4.27 4.16
N GLU A 312 10.01 -3.44 5.15
CA GLU A 312 9.04 -2.85 6.08
C GLU A 312 8.14 -1.79 5.44
N ASP A 313 8.57 -1.20 4.32
CA ASP A 313 7.80 -0.18 3.64
C ASP A 313 6.64 -0.82 2.86
N ILE A 314 6.84 -2.00 2.26
CA ILE A 314 5.87 -2.66 1.39
C ILE A 314 4.87 -3.49 2.21
N ARG A 315 3.58 -3.23 2.03
CA ARG A 315 2.51 -4.04 2.62
C ARG A 315 1.97 -5.02 1.58
N LEU A 316 1.87 -6.30 1.93
CA LEU A 316 1.34 -7.35 1.06
C LEU A 316 0.44 -8.29 1.88
N GLU A 317 -0.85 -8.32 1.53
CA GLU A 317 -1.87 -9.10 2.23
C GLU A 317 -2.62 -10.00 1.24
N GLU A 318 -3.04 -11.19 1.67
CA GLU A 318 -3.78 -12.13 0.84
C GLU A 318 -5.28 -11.85 0.88
N VAL A 319 -5.97 -11.99 -0.25
CA VAL A 319 -7.43 -11.84 -0.32
C VAL A 319 -8.11 -13.05 0.31
N GLN A 320 -7.59 -14.26 0.11
CA GLN A 320 -8.09 -15.47 0.77
C GLN A 320 -6.90 -16.31 1.21
N TYR A 321 -6.94 -16.74 2.48
CA TYR A 321 -5.89 -17.55 3.06
C TYR A 321 -5.81 -18.92 2.40
N MET A 322 -4.59 -19.44 2.28
CA MET A 322 -4.31 -20.79 1.79
C MET A 322 -3.23 -21.42 2.68
N GLU A 323 -3.46 -22.67 3.09
CA GLU A 323 -2.54 -23.41 3.95
C GLU A 323 -1.22 -23.75 3.22
N SER A 324 -0.21 -24.16 3.99
CA SER A 324 1.10 -24.50 3.44
C SER A 324 1.06 -25.70 2.49
N THR A 325 0.22 -26.71 2.80
CA THR A 325 0.05 -27.94 2.01
C THR A 325 -0.76 -27.74 0.73
N SER A 326 -1.56 -26.68 0.67
CA SER A 326 -2.39 -26.33 -0.49
C SER A 326 -1.57 -25.57 -1.54
N SER A 327 -1.92 -25.72 -2.81
CA SER A 327 -1.25 -25.03 -3.92
C SER A 327 -2.24 -24.35 -4.85
N GLY A 328 -1.77 -23.46 -5.72
CA GLY A 328 -2.61 -22.88 -6.75
C GLY A 328 -2.56 -21.37 -6.81
N VAL A 329 -3.53 -20.82 -7.55
CA VAL A 329 -3.69 -19.38 -7.76
C VAL A 329 -3.95 -18.68 -6.44
N CYS A 330 -3.31 -17.55 -6.18
CA CYS A 330 -3.46 -16.74 -4.98
C CYS A 330 -3.46 -15.26 -5.36
N VAL A 331 -4.52 -14.55 -4.97
CA VAL A 331 -4.60 -13.10 -5.16
C VAL A 331 -4.14 -12.40 -3.90
N LEU A 332 -3.15 -11.52 -4.05
CA LEU A 332 -2.62 -10.69 -2.99
C LEU A 332 -2.91 -9.22 -3.34
N ALA A 333 -3.07 -8.38 -2.33
CA ALA A 333 -3.21 -6.94 -2.46
C ALA A 333 -1.94 -6.26 -1.93
N LEU A 334 -1.50 -5.21 -2.62
CA LEU A 334 -0.25 -4.52 -2.36
C LEU A 334 -0.52 -3.07 -1.95
N ASN A 335 0.13 -2.63 -0.86
CA ASN A 335 0.11 -1.27 -0.31
C ASN A 335 -1.29 -0.74 0.02
N GLU A 336 -1.75 0.31 -0.68
CA GLU A 336 -3.03 0.99 -0.41
C GLU A 336 -4.22 0.08 -0.73
N ASP A 337 -4.10 -0.80 -1.72
CA ASP A 337 -5.18 -1.70 -2.14
C ASP A 337 -5.41 -2.85 -1.14
N CYS A 338 -4.54 -3.03 -0.13
CA CYS A 338 -4.84 -3.86 1.03
C CYS A 338 -6.11 -3.40 1.76
N GLU A 339 -6.47 -2.12 1.69
CA GLU A 339 -7.71 -1.60 2.30
C GLU A 339 -8.97 -2.06 1.54
N LYS A 340 -8.83 -2.46 0.26
CA LYS A 340 -9.94 -2.90 -0.60
C LYS A 340 -10.23 -4.40 -0.52
N ILE A 341 -9.40 -5.19 0.20
CA ILE A 341 -9.63 -6.64 0.36
C ILE A 341 -11.07 -6.98 0.79
N PRO A 342 -11.69 -6.30 1.76
CA PRO A 342 -13.06 -6.62 2.16
C PRO A 342 -14.10 -6.42 1.05
N GLU A 343 -13.90 -5.43 0.18
CA GLU A 343 -14.77 -5.15 -0.98
C GLU A 343 -14.61 -6.25 -2.04
N VAL A 344 -13.39 -6.75 -2.23
CA VAL A 344 -13.14 -7.89 -3.12
C VAL A 344 -13.77 -9.16 -2.53
N GLN A 345 -13.61 -9.41 -1.23
CA GLN A 345 -14.18 -10.59 -0.57
C GLN A 345 -15.71 -10.60 -0.52
N SER A 346 -16.36 -9.43 -0.40
CA SER A 346 -17.83 -9.34 -0.34
C SER A 346 -18.52 -9.77 -1.63
N ARG A 347 -17.78 -9.93 -2.73
CA ARG A 347 -18.31 -10.41 -4.01
C ARG A 347 -18.47 -11.93 -4.07
N SER A 348 -18.12 -12.69 -3.03
CA SER A 348 -18.34 -14.14 -2.96
C SER A 348 -17.91 -14.88 -4.25
N TRP A 349 -16.63 -14.73 -4.62
CA TRP A 349 -16.06 -15.27 -5.86
C TRP A 349 -16.14 -16.80 -5.92
N VAL A 350 -16.47 -17.34 -7.10
CA VAL A 350 -16.49 -18.78 -7.34
C VAL A 350 -15.07 -19.26 -7.66
N ASN A 351 -14.61 -20.22 -6.88
CA ASN A 351 -13.26 -20.74 -6.95
C ASN A 351 -13.28 -22.17 -7.49
N ASN A 352 -12.36 -22.46 -8.40
CA ASN A 352 -12.20 -23.79 -8.98
C ASN A 352 -11.07 -24.53 -8.26
N TYR A 353 -11.36 -25.72 -7.75
CA TYR A 353 -10.42 -26.58 -7.07
C TYR A 353 -10.29 -27.92 -7.77
N ARG A 354 -9.07 -28.46 -7.78
CA ARG A 354 -8.77 -29.86 -8.07
C ARG A 354 -8.35 -30.51 -6.75
N LEU A 355 -9.16 -31.47 -6.31
CA LEU A 355 -8.92 -32.23 -5.08
C LEU A 355 -8.55 -33.66 -5.48
N GLU A 356 -7.43 -34.15 -4.96
CA GLU A 356 -6.99 -35.53 -5.16
C GLU A 356 -7.08 -36.23 -3.81
N GLY A 357 -7.81 -37.35 -3.78
CA GLY A 357 -8.09 -38.12 -2.58
C GLY A 357 -7.65 -39.58 -2.73
N VAL A 358 -7.50 -40.23 -1.57
CA VAL A 358 -7.20 -41.66 -1.46
C VAL A 358 -8.24 -42.31 -0.57
N PHE A 359 -8.89 -43.36 -1.07
CA PHE A 359 -9.81 -44.21 -0.33
C PHE A 359 -9.09 -45.17 0.62
N GLY A 360 -9.81 -45.65 1.63
CA GLY A 360 -9.34 -46.62 2.61
C GLY A 360 -8.35 -46.08 3.64
N ARG A 361 -8.19 -44.76 3.73
CA ARG A 361 -7.26 -44.11 4.65
C ARG A 361 -7.86 -42.84 5.22
N GLU A 362 -7.77 -42.69 6.54
CA GLU A 362 -8.10 -41.45 7.26
C GLU A 362 -6.87 -40.88 7.98
N THR A 363 -6.79 -39.56 8.10
CA THR A 363 -5.72 -38.85 8.80
C THR A 363 -6.29 -37.98 9.93
N ASN A 364 -5.46 -37.71 10.95
CA ASN A 364 -5.85 -36.85 12.07
C ASN A 364 -6.27 -35.45 11.59
N LYS A 365 -7.47 -34.99 12.02
CA LYS A 365 -8.13 -33.74 11.56
C LYS A 365 -8.27 -33.63 10.04
N HIS A 366 -8.28 -34.77 9.35
CA HIS A 366 -8.27 -34.89 7.89
C HIS A 366 -7.13 -34.11 7.23
N ALA A 367 -6.02 -33.87 7.94
CA ALA A 367 -4.88 -33.11 7.43
C ALA A 367 -4.14 -33.90 6.34
N ILE A 368 -3.71 -33.22 5.27
CA ILE A 368 -3.02 -33.85 4.12
C ILE A 368 -1.75 -34.60 4.57
N LYS A 369 -0.93 -33.96 5.43
CA LYS A 369 0.28 -34.56 6.02
C LYS A 369 0.05 -35.13 7.43
N GLY A 370 -1.20 -35.41 7.79
CA GLY A 370 -1.57 -35.95 9.09
C GLY A 370 -1.16 -37.42 9.28
N ARG A 371 -0.93 -37.82 10.53
CA ARG A 371 -0.76 -39.24 10.90
C ARG A 371 -2.03 -40.01 10.55
N VAL A 372 -1.86 -41.22 9.99
CA VAL A 372 -2.98 -42.12 9.68
C VAL A 372 -3.62 -42.61 10.97
N THR A 373 -4.93 -42.43 11.08
CA THR A 373 -5.72 -42.83 12.25
C THR A 373 -6.47 -44.13 12.00
N LEU A 374 -7.05 -44.27 10.80
CA LEU A 374 -7.89 -45.40 10.43
C LEU A 374 -7.57 -45.87 9.00
N LYS A 375 -7.68 -47.18 8.79
CA LYS A 375 -7.63 -47.83 7.47
C LYS A 375 -8.84 -48.73 7.32
N VAL A 376 -9.46 -48.72 6.14
CA VAL A 376 -10.69 -49.46 5.82
C VAL A 376 -10.59 -49.99 4.40
N ASP A 377 -11.28 -51.08 4.08
CA ASP A 377 -11.34 -51.62 2.73
C ASP A 377 -12.07 -50.66 1.77
N TYR A 378 -11.71 -50.73 0.48
CA TYR A 378 -12.18 -49.82 -0.56
C TYR A 378 -12.52 -50.51 -1.89
N ASP A 379 -12.42 -51.83 -1.96
CA ASP A 379 -12.62 -52.59 -3.21
C ASP A 379 -14.05 -52.50 -3.74
N HIS A 380 -15.03 -52.25 -2.85
CA HIS A 380 -16.44 -52.08 -3.21
C HIS A 380 -16.77 -50.71 -3.82
N VAL A 381 -15.81 -49.79 -3.88
CA VAL A 381 -16.00 -48.44 -4.42
C VAL A 381 -15.85 -48.45 -5.92
N THR A 382 -16.92 -48.14 -6.65
CA THR A 382 -16.90 -48.03 -8.11
C THR A 382 -17.10 -46.60 -8.57
N ARG A 383 -16.59 -46.26 -9.76
CA ARG A 383 -16.77 -44.94 -10.38
C ARG A 383 -18.25 -44.53 -10.44
N HIS A 384 -19.12 -45.47 -10.81
CA HIS A 384 -20.57 -45.24 -10.88
C HIS A 384 -21.17 -44.86 -9.52
N ARG A 385 -20.76 -45.52 -8.43
CA ARG A 385 -21.21 -45.20 -7.07
C ARG A 385 -20.77 -43.79 -6.66
N LEU A 386 -19.52 -43.41 -6.98
CA LEU A 386 -19.00 -42.07 -6.71
C LEU A 386 -19.74 -40.99 -7.50
N GLU A 387 -19.96 -41.18 -8.80
CA GLU A 387 -20.69 -40.22 -9.65
C GLU A 387 -22.15 -40.06 -9.18
N LYS A 388 -22.82 -41.16 -8.81
CA LYS A 388 -24.18 -41.13 -8.24
C LYS A 388 -24.24 -40.37 -6.91
N LEU A 389 -23.24 -40.54 -6.05
CA LEU A 389 -23.13 -39.79 -4.80
C LEU A 389 -22.92 -38.30 -5.06
N ILE A 390 -22.00 -37.95 -5.96
CA ILE A 390 -21.72 -36.55 -6.31
C ILE A 390 -22.96 -35.84 -6.84
N ALA A 391 -23.75 -36.51 -7.70
CA ALA A 391 -25.02 -35.96 -8.20
C ALA A 391 -26.02 -35.67 -7.07
N ARG A 392 -26.08 -36.54 -6.05
CA ARG A 392 -26.92 -36.32 -4.85
C ARG A 392 -26.43 -35.11 -4.05
N VAL A 393 -25.12 -35.06 -3.75
CA VAL A 393 -24.50 -33.98 -2.98
C VAL A 393 -24.67 -32.62 -3.68
N GLN A 394 -24.49 -32.56 -5.00
CA GLN A 394 -24.77 -31.35 -5.78
C GLN A 394 -26.22 -30.89 -5.65
N SER A 395 -27.18 -31.82 -5.67
CA SER A 395 -28.60 -31.48 -5.50
C SER A 395 -28.90 -30.92 -4.12
N GLU A 396 -28.19 -31.33 -3.07
CA GLU A 396 -28.33 -30.79 -1.72
C GLU A 396 -27.75 -29.38 -1.64
N TYR A 397 -26.53 -29.16 -2.13
CA TYR A 397 -25.92 -27.83 -2.14
C TYR A 397 -26.69 -26.83 -3.02
N ARG A 398 -27.32 -27.29 -4.10
CA ARG A 398 -28.20 -26.43 -4.90
C ARG A 398 -29.35 -25.87 -4.06
N LYS A 399 -29.97 -26.67 -3.19
CA LYS A 399 -31.03 -26.19 -2.28
C LYS A 399 -30.48 -25.19 -1.26
N ILE A 400 -29.31 -25.48 -0.69
CA ILE A 400 -28.62 -24.59 0.27
C ILE A 400 -28.27 -23.24 -0.40
N ALA A 401 -27.87 -23.24 -1.67
CA ALA A 401 -27.54 -22.02 -2.40
C ALA A 401 -28.73 -21.05 -2.51
N PHE A 402 -29.95 -21.55 -2.76
CA PHE A 402 -31.16 -20.73 -2.77
C PHE A 402 -31.50 -20.18 -1.38
N GLN A 403 -31.35 -20.98 -0.33
CA GLN A 403 -31.53 -20.53 1.05
C GLN A 403 -30.51 -19.45 1.44
N ALA A 404 -29.25 -19.62 1.05
CA ALA A 404 -28.16 -18.68 1.34
C ALA A 404 -28.23 -17.37 0.52
N ALA A 405 -29.08 -17.33 -0.49
CA ALA A 405 -29.40 -16.13 -1.24
C ALA A 405 -30.53 -15.30 -0.60
N GLU A 406 -31.06 -15.74 0.57
CA GLU A 406 -32.18 -15.12 1.30
C GLU A 406 -33.47 -15.00 0.47
N VAL A 407 -33.66 -15.90 -0.51
CA VAL A 407 -34.86 -15.94 -1.34
C VAL A 407 -35.71 -17.13 -0.93
N ASP A 408 -37.00 -16.90 -0.69
CA ASP A 408 -37.96 -17.97 -0.45
C ASP A 408 -38.09 -18.84 -1.71
N LEU A 409 -37.88 -20.15 -1.59
CA LEU A 409 -37.97 -21.10 -2.70
C LEU A 409 -39.35 -21.11 -3.38
N GLN A 410 -40.40 -20.71 -2.67
CA GLN A 410 -41.77 -20.65 -3.21
C GLN A 410 -42.11 -19.31 -3.88
N SER A 411 -41.17 -18.37 -3.93
CA SER A 411 -41.39 -17.03 -4.49
C SER A 411 -41.12 -16.94 -6.00
N GLU A 412 -41.78 -16.00 -6.67
CA GLU A 412 -41.51 -15.64 -8.07
C GLU A 412 -40.06 -15.18 -8.28
N ALA A 413 -39.48 -14.48 -7.29
CA ALA A 413 -38.08 -14.05 -7.31
C ALA A 413 -37.10 -15.24 -7.37
N ALA A 414 -37.37 -16.33 -6.65
CA ALA A 414 -36.56 -17.55 -6.74
C ALA A 414 -36.66 -18.20 -8.11
N PHE A 415 -37.84 -18.16 -8.74
CA PHE A 415 -38.06 -18.69 -10.09
C PHE A 415 -37.29 -17.88 -11.14
N GLU A 416 -37.35 -16.55 -11.08
CA GLU A 416 -36.60 -15.68 -11.98
C GLU A 416 -35.07 -15.87 -11.84
N LEU A 417 -34.57 -15.98 -10.60
CA LEU A 417 -33.16 -16.27 -10.34
C LEU A 417 -32.75 -17.64 -10.87
N ALA A 418 -33.57 -18.67 -10.65
CA ALA A 418 -33.31 -20.01 -11.15
C ALA A 418 -33.27 -20.07 -12.69
N ARG A 419 -34.06 -19.23 -13.37
CA ARG A 419 -34.05 -19.08 -14.85
C ARG A 419 -32.74 -18.46 -15.34
N LYS A 420 -32.17 -17.52 -14.58
CA LYS A 420 -30.89 -16.87 -14.88
C LYS A 420 -29.69 -17.77 -14.56
N GLY A 421 -29.77 -18.60 -13.52
CA GLY A 421 -28.75 -19.59 -13.17
C GLY A 421 -28.70 -19.89 -11.66
N LEU A 422 -27.54 -20.33 -11.17
CA LEU A 422 -27.34 -20.60 -9.74
C LEU A 422 -27.12 -19.29 -8.97
N PRO A 423 -27.89 -19.02 -7.91
CA PRO A 423 -27.81 -17.76 -7.18
C PRO A 423 -26.48 -17.66 -6.43
N ARG A 424 -25.92 -16.46 -6.38
CA ARG A 424 -24.71 -16.18 -5.61
C ARG A 424 -25.05 -16.09 -4.11
N ALA A 425 -24.21 -16.68 -3.28
CA ALA A 425 -24.38 -16.63 -1.82
C ALA A 425 -24.20 -15.19 -1.30
N GLN A 426 -25.24 -14.64 -0.65
CA GLN A 426 -25.18 -13.31 -0.04
C GLN A 426 -24.64 -13.36 1.39
N LEU A 427 -24.89 -14.47 2.09
CA LEU A 427 -24.36 -14.72 3.42
C LEU A 427 -22.83 -14.88 3.40
N ALA A 428 -22.14 -13.92 4.02
CA ALA A 428 -20.69 -13.94 4.15
C ALA A 428 -20.23 -15.20 4.91
N GLY A 429 -19.41 -16.03 4.26
CA GLY A 429 -18.87 -17.26 4.83
C GLY A 429 -19.75 -18.51 4.63
N ALA A 430 -20.86 -18.41 3.88
CA ALA A 430 -21.59 -19.59 3.44
C ALA A 430 -20.70 -20.46 2.53
N GLN A 431 -20.50 -21.72 2.92
CA GLN A 431 -19.70 -22.69 2.18
C GLN A 431 -20.61 -23.47 1.23
N ILE A 432 -20.54 -23.16 -0.06
CA ILE A 432 -21.45 -23.74 -1.07
C ILE A 432 -20.64 -24.35 -2.20
N VAL A 433 -20.98 -25.58 -2.56
CA VAL A 433 -20.43 -26.28 -3.74
C VAL A 433 -21.45 -26.19 -4.88
N TYR A 434 -21.13 -25.43 -5.92
CA TYR A 434 -21.99 -25.25 -7.09
C TYR A 434 -21.90 -26.41 -8.08
N MET A 435 -20.68 -26.92 -8.30
CA MET A 435 -20.44 -28.01 -9.23
C MET A 435 -19.31 -28.90 -8.72
N CYS A 436 -19.43 -30.21 -8.95
CA CYS A 436 -18.41 -31.20 -8.60
C CYS A 436 -18.35 -32.29 -9.69
N THR A 437 -17.19 -32.50 -10.32
CA THR A 437 -17.05 -33.49 -11.40
C THR A 437 -15.87 -34.42 -11.13
N VAL A 438 -16.03 -35.71 -11.41
CA VAL A 438 -14.93 -36.68 -11.33
C VAL A 438 -14.05 -36.52 -12.56
N LYS A 439 -12.75 -36.26 -12.36
CA LYS A 439 -11.76 -36.14 -13.44
C LYS A 439 -10.89 -37.37 -13.58
N HIS A 440 -10.57 -38.01 -12.46
CA HIS A 440 -9.74 -39.21 -12.45
C HIS A 440 -10.27 -40.19 -11.41
N PHE A 441 -10.24 -41.48 -11.73
CA PHE A 441 -10.65 -42.55 -10.83
C PHE A 441 -9.80 -43.79 -11.12
N ASN A 442 -8.89 -44.11 -10.21
CA ASN A 442 -8.06 -45.30 -10.26
C ASN A 442 -7.75 -45.74 -8.82
N LEU A 443 -8.44 -46.76 -8.33
CA LEU A 443 -8.38 -47.17 -6.93
C LEU A 443 -6.93 -47.39 -6.46
N PRO A 444 -6.56 -46.94 -5.24
CA PRO A 444 -7.40 -46.21 -4.27
C PRO A 444 -7.49 -44.70 -4.54
N PHE A 445 -6.87 -44.17 -5.59
CA PHE A 445 -6.78 -42.75 -5.90
C PHE A 445 -7.97 -42.24 -6.73
N PHE A 446 -8.39 -41.01 -6.46
CA PHE A 446 -9.38 -40.33 -7.29
C PHE A 446 -9.13 -38.82 -7.29
N ALA A 447 -9.64 -38.14 -8.32
CA ALA A 447 -9.58 -36.69 -8.41
C ALA A 447 -10.95 -36.11 -8.79
N VAL A 448 -11.37 -35.09 -8.06
CA VAL A 448 -12.59 -34.34 -8.32
C VAL A 448 -12.26 -32.86 -8.55
N GLN A 449 -12.94 -32.27 -9.53
CA GLN A 449 -12.95 -30.83 -9.73
C GLN A 449 -14.17 -30.25 -9.05
N VAL A 450 -13.97 -29.29 -8.14
CA VAL A 450 -15.01 -28.67 -7.32
C VAL A 450 -15.05 -27.18 -7.62
N GLN A 451 -16.25 -26.64 -7.84
CA GLN A 451 -16.52 -25.21 -7.93
C GLN A 451 -17.29 -24.80 -6.68
N CYS A 452 -16.71 -23.90 -5.89
CA CYS A 452 -17.28 -23.52 -4.61
C CYS A 452 -17.04 -22.05 -4.27
N VAL A 453 -17.77 -21.57 -3.26
CA VAL A 453 -17.68 -20.23 -2.70
C VAL A 453 -17.53 -20.33 -1.19
N GLY A 454 -16.78 -19.39 -0.59
CA GLY A 454 -16.66 -19.25 0.86
C GLY A 454 -15.87 -20.38 1.52
N GLU A 455 -15.20 -21.20 0.72
CA GLU A 455 -14.51 -22.40 1.16
C GLU A 455 -13.27 -22.09 2.00
N THR A 456 -12.94 -23.06 2.84
CA THR A 456 -11.67 -23.13 3.57
C THR A 456 -10.98 -24.43 3.22
N ASP A 457 -9.65 -24.46 3.33
CA ASP A 457 -8.89 -25.69 3.07
C ASP A 457 -9.35 -26.84 3.98
N ALA A 458 -9.76 -26.53 5.23
CA ALA A 458 -10.36 -27.50 6.14
C ALA A 458 -11.68 -28.06 5.61
N PHE A 459 -12.59 -27.20 5.13
CA PHE A 459 -13.85 -27.62 4.51
C PHE A 459 -13.61 -28.58 3.34
N LEU A 460 -12.69 -28.24 2.43
CA LEU A 460 -12.41 -29.08 1.25
C LEU A 460 -11.82 -30.45 1.63
N ARG A 461 -11.05 -30.53 2.72
CA ARG A 461 -10.54 -31.81 3.25
C ARG A 461 -11.64 -32.64 3.90
N CYS A 462 -12.50 -32.01 4.69
CA CYS A 462 -13.67 -32.67 5.27
C CYS A 462 -14.62 -33.16 4.17
N PHE A 463 -14.84 -32.38 3.11
CA PHE A 463 -15.65 -32.77 1.97
C PHE A 463 -15.15 -34.08 1.32
N ILE A 464 -13.84 -34.22 1.11
CA ILE A 464 -13.26 -35.48 0.61
C ILE A 464 -13.50 -36.63 1.58
N HIS A 465 -13.36 -36.40 2.88
CA HIS A 465 -13.61 -37.42 3.90
C HIS A 465 -15.09 -37.85 3.91
N GLU A 466 -16.03 -36.91 3.86
CA GLU A 466 -17.48 -37.14 3.80
C GLU A 466 -17.90 -37.94 2.56
N LEU A 467 -17.26 -37.71 1.41
CA LEU A 467 -17.44 -38.54 0.22
C LEU A 467 -17.03 -39.99 0.47
N GLY A 468 -15.91 -40.22 1.16
CA GLY A 468 -15.46 -41.55 1.55
C GLY A 468 -16.45 -42.26 2.48
N VAL A 469 -16.87 -41.57 3.54
CA VAL A 469 -17.84 -42.08 4.52
C VAL A 469 -19.16 -42.45 3.86
N SER A 470 -19.66 -41.61 2.96
CA SER A 470 -20.90 -41.84 2.22
C SER A 470 -20.83 -43.03 1.24
N LEU A 471 -19.62 -43.43 0.84
CA LEU A 471 -19.37 -44.62 0.03
C LEU A 471 -19.11 -45.89 0.87
N GLY A 472 -19.23 -45.80 2.19
CA GLY A 472 -18.97 -46.91 3.11
C GLY A 472 -17.49 -47.26 3.24
N THR A 473 -16.59 -46.30 3.02
CA THR A 473 -15.16 -46.42 3.27
C THR A 473 -14.67 -45.18 4.04
N THR A 474 -13.36 -44.92 4.06
CA THR A 474 -12.79 -43.65 4.48
C THR A 474 -12.03 -43.01 3.34
N ALA A 475 -11.88 -41.69 3.36
CA ALA A 475 -11.04 -41.00 2.41
C ALA A 475 -10.21 -39.91 3.09
N SER A 476 -9.02 -39.66 2.53
CA SER A 476 -8.15 -38.57 2.92
C SER A 476 -7.71 -37.79 1.69
N CYS A 477 -7.63 -36.46 1.84
CA CYS A 477 -7.14 -35.57 0.79
C CYS A 477 -5.61 -35.63 0.72
N VAL A 478 -5.06 -35.88 -0.47
CA VAL A 478 -3.62 -35.91 -0.75
C VAL A 478 -3.16 -34.61 -1.38
N ARG A 479 -3.98 -34.02 -2.25
CA ARG A 479 -3.64 -32.77 -2.94
C ARG A 479 -4.82 -31.85 -3.02
N LEU A 480 -4.59 -30.59 -2.67
CA LEU A 480 -5.54 -29.50 -2.78
C LEU A 480 -4.91 -28.43 -3.66
N GLN A 481 -5.48 -28.24 -4.86
CA GLN A 481 -5.00 -27.26 -5.83
C GLN A 481 -6.10 -26.30 -6.26
N ARG A 482 -5.94 -25.00 -6.00
CA ARG A 482 -6.84 -23.96 -6.52
C ARG A 482 -6.44 -23.59 -7.95
N SER A 483 -7.29 -23.91 -8.90
CA SER A 483 -7.09 -23.65 -10.33
C SER A 483 -7.47 -22.21 -10.71
N SER A 484 -8.48 -21.63 -10.05
CA SER A 484 -8.83 -20.22 -10.22
C SER A 484 -9.40 -19.61 -8.94
N PHE A 485 -9.25 -18.30 -8.82
CA PHE A 485 -9.93 -17.48 -7.82
C PHE A 485 -10.82 -16.48 -8.56
N GLY A 486 -12.13 -16.70 -8.58
CA GLY A 486 -13.05 -15.96 -9.45
C GLY A 486 -12.52 -15.87 -10.89
N PRO A 487 -12.38 -14.65 -11.47
CA PRO A 487 -11.89 -14.46 -12.83
C PRO A 487 -10.37 -14.60 -12.99
N PHE A 488 -9.64 -14.85 -11.91
CA PHE A 488 -8.19 -15.04 -11.94
C PHE A 488 -7.85 -16.53 -12.11
N HIS A 489 -7.37 -16.89 -13.31
CA HIS A 489 -6.96 -18.26 -13.65
C HIS A 489 -5.45 -18.49 -13.46
N SER A 490 -5.03 -19.75 -13.55
CA SER A 490 -3.61 -20.15 -13.51
C SER A 490 -2.75 -19.41 -14.53
N ASN A 491 -3.31 -19.08 -15.70
CA ASN A 491 -2.60 -18.38 -16.78
C ASN A 491 -2.27 -16.92 -16.42
N HIS A 492 -3.02 -16.33 -15.48
CA HIS A 492 -2.80 -14.97 -14.99
C HIS A 492 -1.81 -14.93 -13.81
N ALA A 493 -1.46 -16.08 -13.25
CA ALA A 493 -0.72 -16.17 -12.00
C ALA A 493 0.80 -16.17 -12.25
N LEU A 494 1.52 -15.26 -11.61
CA LEU A 494 2.98 -15.25 -11.66
C LEU A 494 3.56 -16.46 -10.92
N LEU A 495 4.45 -17.21 -11.58
CA LEU A 495 5.23 -18.27 -10.95
C LEU A 495 6.38 -17.70 -10.12
N GLU A 496 6.88 -18.46 -9.15
CA GLU A 496 7.95 -18.03 -8.23
C GLU A 496 9.18 -17.43 -8.95
N LYS A 497 9.62 -18.04 -10.05
CA LYS A 497 10.77 -17.58 -10.84
C LYS A 497 10.49 -16.33 -11.66
N GLN A 498 9.23 -16.05 -11.94
CA GLN A 498 8.78 -14.91 -12.76
C GLN A 498 8.52 -13.66 -11.92
N ILE A 499 8.65 -13.75 -10.58
CA ILE A 499 8.50 -12.60 -9.69
C ILE A 499 9.70 -11.67 -9.93
N SER A 500 9.46 -10.62 -10.70
CA SER A 500 10.33 -9.46 -10.89
C SER A 500 9.50 -8.19 -10.75
N LEU A 501 10.13 -7.05 -10.44
CA LEU A 501 9.41 -5.78 -10.30
C LEU A 501 8.55 -5.45 -11.54
N GLN A 502 9.10 -5.64 -12.74
CA GLN A 502 8.41 -5.35 -14.00
C GLN A 502 7.20 -6.28 -14.19
N ASN A 503 7.36 -7.59 -13.95
CA ASN A 503 6.27 -8.56 -14.06
C ASN A 503 5.18 -8.33 -13.02
N VAL A 504 5.56 -7.90 -11.81
CA VAL A 504 4.60 -7.51 -10.76
C VAL A 504 3.75 -6.32 -11.23
N ILE A 505 4.35 -5.27 -11.78
CA ILE A 505 3.63 -4.09 -12.27
C ILE A 505 2.70 -4.47 -13.43
N ARG A 506 3.19 -5.23 -14.41
CA ARG A 506 2.37 -5.73 -15.54
C ARG A 506 1.20 -6.59 -15.07
N ASN A 507 1.44 -7.46 -14.08
CA ASN A 507 0.39 -8.29 -13.52
C ASN A 507 -0.67 -7.47 -12.77
N ILE A 508 -0.27 -6.42 -12.05
CA ILE A 508 -1.20 -5.48 -11.42
C ILE A 508 -2.10 -4.81 -12.44
N GLU A 509 -1.56 -4.39 -13.58
CA GLU A 509 -2.35 -3.79 -14.66
C GLU A 509 -3.31 -4.80 -15.29
N LEU A 510 -2.85 -6.03 -15.52
CA LEU A 510 -3.69 -7.13 -16.00
C LEU A 510 -4.84 -7.40 -15.01
N CYS A 511 -4.55 -7.47 -13.71
CA CYS A 511 -5.57 -7.67 -12.69
C CYS A 511 -6.58 -6.51 -12.66
N ARG A 512 -6.13 -5.27 -12.87
CA ARG A 512 -7.01 -4.10 -12.95
C ARG A 512 -7.98 -4.19 -14.13
N ARG A 513 -7.52 -4.66 -15.30
CA ARG A 513 -8.37 -4.88 -16.49
C ARG A 513 -9.37 -6.02 -16.29
N ILE A 514 -8.95 -7.13 -15.68
CA ILE A 514 -9.85 -8.24 -15.36
C ILE A 514 -10.97 -7.78 -14.44
N MET A 515 -10.65 -6.92 -13.46
CA MET A 515 -11.64 -6.37 -12.53
C MET A 515 -12.57 -5.32 -13.16
N SER A 516 -12.12 -4.57 -14.17
CA SER A 516 -12.96 -3.59 -14.87
C SER A 516 -13.94 -4.23 -15.84
N ASN A 517 -13.58 -5.36 -16.44
CA ASN A 517 -14.35 -6.01 -17.51
C ASN A 517 -15.39 -7.04 -17.00
N GLN A 518 -15.75 -6.99 -15.71
CA GLN A 518 -16.71 -7.93 -15.14
C GLN A 518 -18.16 -7.54 -15.51
N PRO A 519 -19.04 -8.51 -15.80
CA PRO A 519 -20.44 -8.25 -16.10
C PRO A 519 -21.16 -7.61 -14.90
N GLU A 520 -22.07 -6.68 -15.18
CA GLU A 520 -22.77 -5.89 -14.16
C GLU A 520 -23.76 -6.72 -13.30
N ASP A 521 -24.24 -7.86 -13.79
CA ASP A 521 -25.21 -8.69 -13.05
C ASP A 521 -24.51 -9.56 -11.99
N GLN A 522 -24.63 -9.13 -10.72
CA GLN A 522 -24.00 -9.76 -9.56
C GLN A 522 -24.87 -10.87 -8.92
N SER A 523 -26.09 -11.09 -9.43
CA SER A 523 -27.09 -11.96 -8.80
C SER A 523 -26.84 -13.46 -9.01
N VAL A 524 -26.14 -13.83 -10.09
CA VAL A 524 -25.93 -15.22 -10.53
C VAL A 524 -24.44 -15.54 -10.72
N VAL A 525 -24.08 -16.81 -10.56
CA VAL A 525 -22.75 -17.31 -10.90
C VAL A 525 -22.58 -17.31 -12.43
N SER A 526 -21.81 -16.35 -12.96
CA SER A 526 -21.52 -16.18 -14.39
C SER A 526 -20.04 -16.39 -14.75
N GLU A 527 -19.25 -16.94 -13.84
CA GLU A 527 -17.77 -17.04 -13.94
C GLU A 527 -17.29 -18.22 -14.82
N GLY A 528 -17.98 -18.44 -15.95
CA GLY A 528 -17.59 -19.39 -16.99
C GLY A 528 -16.80 -18.70 -18.11
N ASN A 529 -15.57 -19.17 -18.35
CA ASN A 529 -14.67 -18.84 -19.47
C ASN A 529 -14.76 -17.40 -20.01
N THR A 530 -13.94 -16.49 -19.48
CA THR A 530 -13.73 -15.20 -20.17
C THR A 530 -13.01 -15.44 -21.51
N PRO A 531 -13.51 -14.90 -22.63
CA PRO A 531 -12.98 -15.09 -23.99
C PRO A 531 -11.69 -14.29 -24.27
N TYR A 532 -10.85 -14.05 -23.26
CA TYR A 532 -9.59 -13.32 -23.44
C TYR A 532 -8.46 -14.30 -23.76
N GLU A 533 -8.52 -14.87 -24.96
CA GLU A 533 -7.40 -15.58 -25.60
C GLU A 533 -6.79 -14.79 -26.77
N GLU A 534 -7.21 -13.56 -27.03
CA GLU A 534 -6.68 -12.77 -28.16
C GLU A 534 -5.61 -11.76 -27.75
N GLU A 535 -4.41 -12.06 -28.23
CA GLU A 535 -3.28 -11.23 -28.66
C GLU A 535 -2.82 -10.03 -27.80
N ARG A 536 -1.54 -10.13 -27.48
CA ARG A 536 -0.71 -9.15 -26.79
C ARG A 536 -0.59 -7.88 -27.62
N ASN A 537 -0.84 -6.75 -26.98
CA ASN A 537 0.00 -5.56 -27.05
C ASN A 537 -0.24 -4.72 -25.78
N VAL A 538 0.58 -4.92 -24.75
CA VAL A 538 0.64 -3.97 -23.63
C VAL A 538 1.79 -3.03 -23.90
N ILE A 539 1.46 -1.81 -24.28
CA ILE A 539 2.40 -0.70 -24.42
C ILE A 539 2.92 -0.37 -23.01
N ASP A 540 4.20 -0.64 -22.78
CA ASP A 540 4.92 -0.34 -21.55
C ASP A 540 5.17 1.18 -21.49
N GLY A 541 4.46 1.91 -20.62
CA GLY A 541 4.64 3.36 -20.46
C GLY A 541 5.90 3.77 -19.71
N LEU A 542 6.89 2.87 -19.61
CA LEU A 542 8.10 3.01 -18.79
C LEU A 542 9.40 2.77 -19.57
N ASP A 543 9.36 2.51 -20.89
CA ASP A 543 10.53 2.26 -21.75
C ASP A 543 11.57 1.30 -21.13
N LEU A 544 11.10 0.28 -20.40
CA LEU A 544 11.95 -0.79 -19.89
C LEU A 544 12.15 -1.81 -21.01
N GLN A 545 13.42 -2.08 -21.37
CA GLN A 545 13.80 -2.91 -22.50
C GLN A 545 12.99 -4.21 -22.57
N VAL A 546 12.46 -4.47 -23.76
CA VAL A 546 11.74 -5.70 -24.10
C VAL A 546 12.79 -6.76 -24.37
N ASP A 547 13.00 -7.67 -23.42
CA ASP A 547 13.56 -8.97 -23.75
C ASP A 547 12.93 -10.10 -22.94
N GLN A 548 12.64 -11.15 -23.68
CA GLN A 548 12.02 -12.44 -23.34
C GLN A 548 10.49 -12.46 -23.22
N GLU A 549 9.93 -13.04 -24.28
CA GLU A 549 8.54 -13.44 -24.47
C GLU A 549 7.93 -14.04 -23.20
N TYR A 550 6.81 -13.46 -22.79
CA TYR A 550 5.85 -14.16 -21.95
C TYR A 550 5.52 -15.50 -22.64
N ASP A 551 5.64 -16.63 -21.98
CA ASP A 551 4.96 -17.84 -22.41
C ASP A 551 4.58 -18.63 -21.16
N ALA A 552 3.29 -18.59 -20.82
CA ALA A 552 2.77 -19.11 -19.55
C ALA A 552 2.64 -20.65 -19.55
N MET A 553 3.08 -21.35 -20.60
CA MET A 553 2.99 -22.81 -20.69
C MET A 553 4.22 -23.46 -21.36
N LYS A 554 5.34 -23.55 -20.65
CA LYS A 554 6.27 -24.69 -20.81
C LYS A 554 6.63 -25.27 -19.45
N PRO A 555 6.11 -26.45 -19.07
CA PRO A 555 6.70 -27.20 -17.98
C PRO A 555 8.14 -27.56 -18.34
N VAL A 556 9.07 -27.32 -17.42
CA VAL A 556 10.44 -27.83 -17.53
C VAL A 556 10.37 -29.34 -17.33
N TRP A 557 10.25 -30.10 -18.41
CA TRP A 557 10.52 -31.52 -18.37
C TRP A 557 11.97 -31.73 -17.92
N PRO A 558 12.25 -32.55 -16.90
CA PRO A 558 13.60 -32.92 -16.58
C PRO A 558 14.15 -33.74 -17.75
N ARG A 559 15.12 -33.19 -18.48
CA ARG A 559 15.98 -33.98 -19.35
C ARG A 559 16.77 -34.92 -18.43
N HIS A 560 16.83 -36.19 -18.83
CA HIS A 560 17.68 -37.27 -18.32
C HIS A 560 17.08 -38.14 -17.19
N TYR A 561 16.41 -39.22 -17.60
CA TYR A 561 16.69 -40.56 -17.10
C TYR A 561 16.86 -41.46 -18.33
N THR A 562 18.12 -41.82 -18.61
CA THR A 562 18.48 -43.11 -19.22
C THR A 562 18.49 -44.16 -18.14
#